data_AF-A0A670Y520-F1
#
_entry.id   AF-A0A670Y520-F1
#
_cell.length_a   1.000
_cell.length_b   1.000
_cell.length_c   1.000
_cell.angle_alpha   90.00
_cell.angle_beta   90.00
_cell.angle_gamma   90.00
#
_symmetry.space_group_name_H-M   'P 1'
#
loop_
_entity.id
_entity.type
_entity.pdbx_description
1 polymer ?
#
loop_
_entity_poly.entity_id
_entity_poly.type
_entity_poly.pdbx_seq_one_letter_code
_entity_poly.pdbx_strand_id
1 'polypeptide(L)'
;MASLFKKKTVDDIIKEQNKELRGTQRAIGRDRAALERQEKQLELEIKKMAKTGNKEACKVLAKQLVQLRKQKTRTYAVSSKVTSMSTQTKLMNSQMKMAGAMSTTAKTMLAVNKKMDPQKTLQTMQNFQKENMKMEMTEEMINDTLDDIFNDSDEEQESQDIVNQVLDEIGIEISGKMAKAPSAAIGMPSASTSKNATISDEEIERQLKALGVD
;
A
#
# COMPACT_ATOMS: atom_id res chain seq x y z
N MET A 1 29.48 30.56 28.85
CA MET A 1 28.45 29.62 29.37
C MET A 1 27.09 30.32 29.47
N ALA A 2 26.53 30.81 28.36
CA ALA A 2 25.25 31.53 28.37
C ALA A 2 24.43 31.23 27.11
N SER A 3 23.87 30.02 27.01
CA SER A 3 22.82 29.73 26.00
C SER A 3 22.03 28.44 26.27
N LEU A 4 21.89 28.00 27.52
CA LEU A 4 21.12 26.78 27.84
C LEU A 4 19.62 27.03 28.14
N PHE A 5 19.15 28.29 28.12
CA PHE A 5 17.76 28.65 28.47
C PHE A 5 17.10 29.65 27.49
N LYS A 6 17.38 29.57 26.18
CA LYS A 6 16.51 30.23 25.20
C LYS A 6 15.26 29.37 24.99
N LYS A 7 14.07 29.95 25.24
CA LYS A 7 12.80 29.32 24.84
C LYS A 7 12.91 28.93 23.37
N LYS A 8 12.63 27.66 23.04
CA LYS A 8 12.66 27.17 21.66
C LYS A 8 11.84 28.11 20.79
N THR A 9 12.48 28.65 19.76
CA THR A 9 11.74 29.41 18.75
C THR A 9 10.90 28.44 17.92
N VAL A 10 9.87 28.93 17.26
CA VAL A 10 9.01 28.06 16.45
C VAL A 10 9.81 27.38 15.32
N ASP A 11 10.83 28.06 14.80
CA ASP A 11 11.80 27.48 13.86
C ASP A 11 12.61 26.32 14.45
N ASP A 12 12.99 26.39 15.73
CA ASP A 12 13.70 25.31 16.42
C ASP A 12 12.79 24.10 16.63
N ILE A 13 11.51 24.33 16.96
CA ILE A 13 10.49 23.27 17.10
C ILE A 13 10.28 22.56 15.77
N ILE A 14 10.13 23.30 14.67
CA ILE A 14 9.93 22.75 13.33
C ILE A 14 11.17 21.93 12.88
N LYS A 15 12.39 22.40 13.19
CA LYS A 15 13.62 21.66 12.87
C LYS A 15 13.73 20.36 13.66
N GLU A 16 13.36 20.39 14.93
CA GLU A 16 13.33 19.20 15.79
C GLU A 16 12.29 18.18 15.31
N GLN A 17 11.07 18.63 15.01
CA GLN A 17 10.02 17.78 14.41
C GLN A 17 10.48 17.14 13.10
N ASN A 18 11.11 17.90 12.20
CA ASN A 18 11.68 17.34 10.96
C ASN A 18 12.75 16.28 11.23
N LYS A 19 13.59 16.49 12.25
CA LYS A 19 14.64 15.52 12.64
C LYS A 19 14.01 14.25 13.20
N GLU A 20 12.99 14.39 14.03
CA GLU A 20 12.23 13.28 14.60
C GLU A 20 11.50 12.48 13.52
N LEU A 21 10.77 13.13 12.61
CA LEU A 21 10.09 12.49 11.49
C LEU A 21 11.06 11.70 10.59
N ARG A 22 12.25 12.23 10.32
CA ARG A 22 13.32 11.51 9.60
C ARG A 22 13.88 10.32 10.38
N GLY A 23 13.90 10.41 11.71
CA GLY A 23 14.24 9.31 12.60
C GLY A 23 13.20 8.20 12.50
N THR A 24 11.92 8.56 12.64
CA THR A 24 10.77 7.66 12.55
C THR A 24 10.69 6.97 11.20
N GLN A 25 10.90 7.68 10.08
CA GLN A 25 10.93 7.07 8.75
C GLN A 25 12.00 5.97 8.61
N ARG A 26 13.19 6.18 9.21
CA ARG A 26 14.25 5.17 9.24
C ARG A 26 13.95 4.02 10.20
N ALA A 27 13.30 4.30 11.33
CA ALA A 27 12.84 3.26 12.26
C ALA A 27 11.83 2.33 11.56
N ILE A 28 10.81 2.90 10.91
CA ILE A 28 9.82 2.17 10.09
C ILE A 28 10.51 1.28 9.05
N GLY A 29 11.54 1.78 8.36
CA GLY A 29 12.31 0.98 7.41
C GLY A 29 13.04 -0.21 8.05
N ARG A 30 13.60 -0.03 9.25
CA ARG A 30 14.25 -1.11 10.01
C ARG A 30 13.22 -2.13 10.52
N ASP A 31 12.07 -1.65 11.01
CA ASP A 31 10.99 -2.50 11.49
C ASP A 31 10.45 -3.36 10.35
N ARG A 32 10.27 -2.79 9.15
CA ARG A 32 9.90 -3.57 7.95
C ARG A 32 10.90 -4.68 7.64
N ALA A 33 12.20 -4.39 7.68
CA ALA A 33 13.22 -5.40 7.45
C ALA A 33 13.24 -6.49 8.54
N ALA A 34 12.88 -6.14 9.78
CA ALA A 34 12.72 -7.12 10.87
C ALA A 34 11.50 -8.02 10.64
N LEU A 35 10.35 -7.44 10.26
CA LEU A 35 9.14 -8.18 9.89
C LEU A 35 9.40 -9.14 8.72
N GLU A 36 10.14 -8.73 7.70
CA GLU A 36 10.54 -9.61 6.58
C GLU A 36 11.39 -10.81 7.00
N ARG A 37 12.25 -10.64 8.01
CA ARG A 37 13.03 -11.75 8.56
C ARG A 37 12.16 -12.70 9.37
N GLN A 38 11.23 -12.16 10.16
CA GLN A 38 10.25 -12.96 10.91
C GLN A 38 9.33 -13.74 9.96
N GLU A 39 8.92 -13.13 8.85
CA GLU A 39 8.09 -13.77 7.80
C GLU A 39 8.79 -15.02 7.26
N LYS A 40 10.06 -14.90 6.87
CA LYS A 40 10.87 -16.04 6.40
C LYS A 40 11.06 -17.11 7.48
N GLN A 41 11.21 -16.73 8.74
CA GLN A 41 11.33 -17.69 9.85
C GLN A 41 10.03 -18.47 10.07
N LEU A 42 8.88 -17.78 10.07
CA LEU A 42 7.57 -18.41 10.18
C LEU A 42 7.30 -19.34 9.00
N GLU A 43 7.65 -18.96 7.77
CA GLU A 43 7.52 -19.84 6.60
C GLU A 43 8.33 -21.14 6.75
N LEU A 44 9.56 -21.06 7.27
CA LEU A 44 10.38 -22.25 7.54
C LEU A 44 9.80 -23.12 8.64
N GLU A 45 9.26 -22.51 9.70
CA GLU A 45 8.63 -23.21 10.80
C GLU A 45 7.33 -23.90 10.37
N ILE A 46 6.49 -23.21 9.60
CA ILE A 46 5.27 -23.76 8.97
C ILE A 46 5.63 -24.97 8.10
N LYS A 47 6.66 -24.87 7.26
CA LYS A 47 7.15 -26.02 6.46
C LYS A 47 7.63 -27.19 7.31
N LYS A 48 8.31 -26.91 8.44
CA LYS A 48 8.78 -27.95 9.36
C LYS A 48 7.60 -28.65 10.04
N MET A 49 6.63 -27.89 10.56
CA MET A 49 5.43 -28.43 11.21
C MET A 49 4.55 -29.21 10.23
N ALA A 50 4.46 -28.76 8.98
CA ALA A 50 3.75 -29.46 7.92
C ALA A 50 4.34 -30.84 7.64
N LYS A 51 5.68 -30.95 7.57
CA LYS A 51 6.36 -32.25 7.41
C LYS A 51 6.09 -33.20 8.58
N THR A 52 5.92 -32.68 9.79
CA THR A 52 5.57 -33.51 10.96
C THR A 52 4.09 -33.90 11.02
N GLY A 53 3.25 -33.37 10.11
CA GLY A 53 1.82 -33.68 10.05
C GLY A 53 0.96 -32.98 11.11
N ASN A 54 1.52 -32.06 11.90
CA ASN A 54 0.79 -31.33 12.93
C ASN A 54 -0.03 -30.18 12.31
N LYS A 55 -1.26 -30.52 11.89
CA LYS A 55 -2.18 -29.59 11.22
C LYS A 55 -2.63 -28.42 12.11
N GLU A 56 -2.80 -28.64 13.41
CA GLU A 56 -3.23 -27.57 14.33
C GLU A 56 -2.13 -26.52 14.51
N ALA A 57 -0.88 -26.96 14.69
CA ALA A 57 0.25 -26.03 14.77
C ALA A 57 0.45 -25.25 13.47
N CYS A 58 0.33 -25.91 12.30
CA CYS A 58 0.40 -25.22 11.01
C CYS A 58 -0.67 -24.14 10.87
N LYS A 59 -1.90 -24.41 11.33
CA LYS A 59 -3.00 -23.45 11.26
C LYS A 59 -2.75 -22.22 12.13
N VAL A 60 -2.24 -22.41 13.35
CA VAL A 60 -1.89 -21.30 14.24
C VAL A 60 -0.75 -20.46 13.67
N LEU A 61 0.31 -21.10 13.17
CA LEU A 61 1.45 -20.40 12.57
C LEU A 61 1.07 -19.70 11.26
N ALA A 62 0.19 -20.28 10.44
CA ALA A 62 -0.32 -19.65 9.23
C ALA A 62 -1.17 -18.42 9.55
N LYS A 63 -1.98 -18.46 10.61
CA LYS A 63 -2.68 -17.28 11.12
C LYS A 63 -1.71 -16.16 11.51
N GLN A 64 -0.65 -16.51 12.24
CA GLN A 64 0.40 -15.55 12.60
C GLN A 64 1.10 -14.96 11.36
N LEU A 65 1.33 -15.77 10.33
CA LEU A 65 1.93 -15.31 9.07
C LEU A 65 1.04 -14.30 8.34
N VAL A 66 -0.28 -14.54 8.27
CA VAL A 66 -1.25 -13.60 7.69
C VAL A 66 -1.24 -12.28 8.46
N GLN A 67 -1.27 -12.34 9.78
CA GLN A 67 -1.22 -11.14 10.63
C GLN A 67 0.09 -10.37 10.44
N LEU A 68 1.22 -11.07 10.31
CA LEU A 68 2.53 -10.47 10.04
C LEU A 68 2.57 -9.79 8.67
N ARG A 69 2.01 -10.44 7.63
CA ARG A 69 1.87 -9.84 6.28
C ARG A 69 1.01 -8.58 6.32
N LYS A 70 -0.13 -8.59 7.04
CA LYS A 70 -0.98 -7.41 7.26
C LYS A 70 -0.21 -6.28 7.97
N GLN A 71 0.56 -6.61 9.01
CA GLN A 71 1.39 -5.64 9.72
C GLN A 71 2.48 -5.02 8.82
N LYS A 72 3.11 -5.84 7.97
CA LYS A 72 4.09 -5.39 6.96
C LYS A 72 3.42 -4.45 5.95
N THR A 73 2.22 -4.77 5.45
CA THR A 73 1.44 -3.89 4.55
C THR A 73 1.08 -2.57 5.24
N ARG A 74 0.56 -2.62 6.48
CA ARG A 74 0.25 -1.43 7.28
C ARG A 74 1.46 -0.51 7.47
N THR A 75 2.67 -1.08 7.52
CA THR A 75 3.93 -0.33 7.61
C THR A 75 4.16 0.58 6.38
N TYR A 76 3.63 0.25 5.20
CA TYR A 76 3.67 1.15 4.03
C TYR A 76 2.75 2.36 4.21
N ALA A 77 1.54 2.11 4.70
CA ALA A 77 0.57 3.17 4.96
C ALA A 77 1.07 4.12 6.08
N VAL A 78 1.65 3.57 7.16
CA VAL A 78 2.30 4.37 8.21
C VAL A 78 3.48 5.18 7.66
N SER A 79 4.31 4.59 6.78
CA SER A 79 5.40 5.31 6.11
C SER A 79 4.89 6.48 5.25
N SER A 80 3.77 6.28 4.56
CA SER A 80 3.12 7.33 3.76
C SER A 80 2.62 8.46 4.66
N LYS A 81 1.94 8.12 5.77
CA LYS A 81 1.44 9.10 6.74
C LYS A 81 2.57 9.96 7.34
N VAL A 82 3.70 9.35 7.72
CA VAL A 82 4.89 10.08 8.20
C VAL A 82 5.47 11.00 7.11
N THR A 83 5.45 10.55 5.85
CA THR A 83 5.90 11.37 4.71
C THR A 83 4.97 12.56 4.47
N SER A 84 3.65 12.35 4.58
CA SER A 84 2.65 13.43 4.51
C SER A 84 2.87 14.46 5.62
N MET A 85 3.03 14.02 6.88
CA MET A 85 3.34 14.89 8.01
C MET A 85 4.64 15.69 7.81
N SER A 86 5.66 15.08 7.19
CA SER A 86 6.91 15.78 6.83
C SER A 86 6.66 16.89 5.80
N THR A 87 5.80 16.64 4.81
CA THR A 87 5.39 17.66 3.83
C THR A 87 4.56 18.76 4.47
N GLN A 88 3.59 18.41 5.32
CA GLN A 88 2.78 19.37 6.08
C GLN A 88 3.66 20.25 6.99
N THR A 89 4.67 19.66 7.64
CA THR A 89 5.65 20.40 8.46
C THR A 89 6.48 21.37 7.61
N LYS A 90 6.87 21.00 6.38
CA LYS A 90 7.57 21.89 5.44
C LYS A 90 6.67 23.02 4.95
N LEU A 91 5.39 22.73 4.70
CA LEU A 91 4.39 23.74 4.34
C LEU A 91 4.23 24.74 5.48
N MET A 92 4.06 24.25 6.71
CA MET A 92 3.98 25.08 7.91
C MET A 92 5.23 25.95 8.08
N ASN A 93 6.44 25.43 7.86
CA ASN A 93 7.68 26.23 7.88
C ASN A 93 7.63 27.38 6.85
N SER A 94 7.25 27.06 5.61
CA SER A 94 7.13 28.06 4.55
C SER A 94 6.07 29.11 4.87
N GLN A 95 4.93 28.70 5.42
CA GLN A 95 3.85 29.59 5.83
C GLN A 95 4.25 30.46 7.02
N MET A 96 5.02 29.95 7.98
CA MET A 96 5.56 30.76 9.08
C MET A 96 6.57 31.80 8.59
N LYS A 97 7.45 31.45 7.66
CA LYS A 97 8.36 32.42 7.03
C LYS A 97 7.59 33.48 6.25
N MET A 98 6.55 33.07 5.52
CA MET A 98 5.67 33.98 4.82
C MET A 98 4.92 34.88 5.80
N ALA A 99 4.42 34.36 6.93
CA ALA A 99 3.78 35.15 7.98
C ALA A 99 4.77 36.13 8.63
N GLY A 100 6.03 35.74 8.83
CA GLY A 100 7.09 36.64 9.27
C GLY A 100 7.35 37.78 8.27
N ALA A 101 7.47 37.43 6.98
CA ALA A 101 7.65 38.39 5.89
C ALA A 101 6.41 39.29 5.69
N MET A 102 5.21 38.75 5.85
CA MET A 102 3.94 39.48 5.83
C MET A 102 3.81 40.36 7.07
N SER A 103 4.31 39.95 8.24
CA SER A 103 4.33 40.80 9.44
C SER A 103 5.25 42.00 9.24
N THR A 104 6.45 41.80 8.68
CA THR A 104 7.33 42.90 8.31
C THR A 104 6.71 43.77 7.21
N THR A 105 6.13 43.14 6.18
CA THR A 105 5.47 43.86 5.08
C THR A 105 4.26 44.61 5.58
N ALA A 106 3.46 44.08 6.51
CA ALA A 106 2.31 44.74 7.12
C ALA A 106 2.74 45.90 8.02
N LYS A 107 3.88 45.80 8.71
CA LYS A 107 4.47 46.96 9.42
C LYS A 107 4.88 48.06 8.43
N THR A 108 5.52 47.70 7.31
CA THR A 108 5.87 48.65 6.25
C THR A 108 4.63 49.17 5.53
N MET A 109 3.63 48.32 5.31
CA MET A 109 2.37 48.64 4.68
C MET A 109 1.56 49.52 5.60
N LEU A 110 1.55 49.36 6.92
CA LEU A 110 0.94 50.32 7.86
C LEU A 110 1.61 51.69 7.74
N ALA A 111 2.93 51.75 7.58
CA ALA A 111 3.65 53.00 7.31
C ALA A 111 3.29 53.60 5.93
N VAL A 112 2.98 52.77 4.94
CA VAL A 112 2.57 53.15 3.57
C VAL A 112 1.04 53.35 3.42
N ASN A 113 0.21 52.76 4.28
CA ASN A 113 -1.26 52.79 4.30
C ASN A 113 -1.77 54.14 4.83
N LYS A 114 -0.86 54.93 5.42
CA LYS A 114 -1.04 56.38 5.55
C LYS A 114 -1.12 57.11 4.20
N LYS A 115 -0.84 56.42 3.08
CA LYS A 115 -0.81 56.91 1.69
C LYS A 115 -1.44 55.95 0.66
N MET A 116 -2.11 54.86 1.06
CA MET A 116 -2.59 53.82 0.12
C MET A 116 -4.12 53.62 0.18
N ASP A 117 -4.70 53.22 -0.95
CA ASP A 117 -6.15 53.26 -1.23
C ASP A 117 -6.89 52.01 -0.71
N PRO A 118 -7.91 52.15 0.17
CA PRO A 118 -8.57 51.04 0.87
C PRO A 118 -9.28 50.01 -0.03
N GLN A 119 -9.65 50.35 -1.26
CA GLN A 119 -10.39 49.42 -2.13
C GLN A 119 -9.56 48.21 -2.61
N LYS A 120 -8.24 48.37 -2.83
CA LYS A 120 -7.38 47.26 -3.29
C LYS A 120 -7.14 46.22 -2.19
N THR A 121 -7.08 46.65 -0.92
CA THR A 121 -6.88 45.76 0.23
C THR A 121 -8.05 44.81 0.42
N LEU A 122 -9.28 45.28 0.21
CA LEU A 122 -10.49 44.45 0.33
C LEU A 122 -10.50 43.31 -0.71
N GLN A 123 -10.08 43.62 -1.94
CA GLN A 123 -10.01 42.62 -3.02
C GLN A 123 -8.93 41.56 -2.75
N THR A 124 -7.77 41.96 -2.22
CA THR A 124 -6.72 41.01 -1.81
C THR A 124 -7.17 40.11 -0.67
N MET A 125 -7.93 40.63 0.29
CA MET A 125 -8.44 39.84 1.42
C MET A 125 -9.48 38.78 0.96
N GLN A 126 -10.34 39.15 -0.01
CA GLN A 126 -11.30 38.21 -0.59
C GLN A 126 -10.62 37.06 -1.35
N ASN A 127 -9.56 37.37 -2.12
CA ASN A 127 -8.79 36.35 -2.83
C ASN A 127 -8.07 35.40 -1.86
N PHE A 128 -7.51 35.93 -0.77
CA PHE A 128 -6.89 35.11 0.27
C PHE A 128 -7.89 34.15 0.92
N GLN A 129 -9.09 34.61 1.27
CA GLN A 129 -10.13 33.73 1.82
C GLN A 129 -10.52 32.60 0.86
N LYS A 130 -10.64 32.91 -0.43
CA LYS A 130 -11.02 31.93 -1.46
C LYS A 130 -9.93 30.86 -1.65
N GLU A 131 -8.67 31.26 -1.60
CA GLU A 131 -7.52 30.36 -1.75
C GLU A 131 -7.30 29.50 -0.50
N ASN A 132 -7.55 30.05 0.69
CA ASN A 132 -7.52 29.30 1.95
C ASN A 132 -8.61 28.22 2.00
N MET A 133 -9.84 28.54 1.56
CA MET A 133 -10.94 27.58 1.46
C MET A 133 -10.66 26.46 0.45
N LYS A 134 -10.00 26.80 -0.67
CA LYS A 134 -9.56 25.79 -1.65
C LYS A 134 -8.52 24.83 -1.07
N MET A 135 -7.64 25.34 -0.19
CA MET A 135 -6.63 24.53 0.50
C MET A 135 -7.26 23.55 1.51
N GLU A 136 -8.21 24.01 2.32
CA GLU A 136 -8.96 23.14 3.26
C GLU A 136 -9.67 22.00 2.54
N MET A 137 -10.37 22.28 1.42
CA MET A 137 -11.04 21.24 0.63
C MET A 137 -10.06 20.19 0.08
N THR A 138 -8.85 20.59 -0.33
CA THR A 138 -7.83 19.63 -0.79
C THR A 138 -7.25 18.79 0.35
N GLU A 139 -7.16 19.32 1.57
CA GLU A 139 -6.70 18.57 2.74
C GLU A 139 -7.75 17.55 3.20
N GLU A 140 -9.03 17.91 3.18
CA GLU A 140 -10.15 17.02 3.48
C GLU A 140 -10.24 15.87 2.47
N MET A 141 -10.17 16.17 1.16
CA MET A 141 -10.21 15.15 0.11
C MET A 141 -9.01 14.18 0.18
N ILE A 142 -7.83 14.65 0.59
CA ILE A 142 -6.64 13.81 0.81
C ILE A 142 -6.80 12.92 2.05
N ASN A 143 -7.39 13.44 3.11
CA ASN A 143 -7.63 12.65 4.33
C ASN A 143 -8.71 11.59 4.09
N ASP A 144 -9.78 11.91 3.36
CA ASP A 144 -10.82 10.94 3.01
C ASP A 144 -10.27 9.81 2.14
N THR A 145 -9.42 10.11 1.14
CA THR A 145 -8.78 9.04 0.36
C THR A 145 -7.80 8.20 1.17
N LEU A 146 -7.13 8.80 2.16
CA LEU A 146 -6.27 8.04 3.07
C LEU A 146 -7.10 7.16 3.99
N ASP A 147 -8.19 7.67 4.54
CA ASP A 147 -9.06 6.95 5.48
C ASP A 147 -9.84 5.82 4.79
N ASP A 148 -10.27 5.98 3.53
CA ASP A 148 -10.85 4.89 2.74
C ASP A 148 -9.85 3.74 2.53
N ILE A 149 -8.58 4.05 2.28
CA ILE A 149 -7.51 3.02 2.18
C ILE A 149 -7.28 2.31 3.52
N PHE A 150 -7.51 2.98 4.65
CA PHE A 150 -7.36 2.40 5.98
C PHE A 150 -8.60 1.61 6.44
N ASN A 151 -9.81 2.05 6.10
CA ASN A 151 -11.06 1.40 6.50
C ASN A 151 -11.28 0.07 5.76
N ASP A 152 -10.84 -0.05 4.51
CA ASP A 152 -10.91 -1.30 3.74
C ASP A 152 -9.96 -2.39 4.28
N SER A 153 -9.12 -2.05 5.27
CA SER A 153 -8.21 -2.99 5.93
C SER A 153 -8.81 -3.68 7.16
N ASP A 154 -9.99 -3.27 7.65
CA ASP A 154 -10.55 -3.76 8.92
C ASP A 154 -11.80 -4.66 8.78
N GLU A 155 -12.35 -4.80 7.57
CA GLU A 155 -13.37 -5.83 7.26
C GLU A 155 -12.75 -7.02 6.53
N GLU A 156 -12.07 -7.90 7.26
CA GLU A 156 -12.10 -9.29 6.84
C GLU A 156 -11.91 -10.17 8.08
N GLN A 157 -13.04 -10.75 8.49
CA GLN A 157 -13.06 -12.02 9.21
C GLN A 157 -11.96 -12.88 8.59
N GLU A 158 -10.86 -13.14 9.31
CA GLU A 158 -9.73 -13.92 8.78
C GLU A 158 -10.27 -15.27 8.32
N SER A 159 -10.63 -15.37 7.05
CA SER A 159 -11.34 -16.52 6.55
C SER A 159 -10.38 -17.68 6.64
N GLN A 160 -10.90 -18.83 7.05
CA GLN A 160 -10.13 -20.06 6.98
C GLN A 160 -9.64 -20.33 5.56
N ASP A 161 -10.31 -19.76 4.55
CA ASP A 161 -9.91 -19.81 3.16
C ASP A 161 -8.61 -19.05 2.90
N ILE A 162 -8.39 -17.89 3.54
CA ILE A 162 -7.13 -17.12 3.43
C ILE A 162 -5.97 -17.91 4.05
N VAL A 163 -6.23 -18.54 5.21
CA VAL A 163 -5.23 -19.38 5.88
C VAL A 163 -4.88 -20.60 5.02
N ASN A 164 -5.88 -21.24 4.40
CA ASN A 164 -5.68 -22.37 3.50
C ASN A 164 -4.92 -21.94 2.24
N GLN A 165 -5.26 -20.80 1.64
CA GLN A 165 -4.56 -20.24 0.49
C GLN A 165 -3.08 -19.99 0.79
N VAL A 166 -2.75 -19.45 1.96
CA VAL A 166 -1.36 -19.21 2.36
C VAL A 166 -0.61 -20.53 2.58
N LEU A 167 -1.27 -21.55 3.12
CA LEU A 167 -0.67 -22.89 3.24
C LEU A 167 -0.40 -23.51 1.86
N ASP A 168 -1.31 -23.32 0.90
CA ASP A 168 -1.16 -23.77 -0.48
C ASP A 168 -0.03 -22.99 -1.21
N GLU A 169 0.07 -21.67 -1.03
CA GLU A 169 1.17 -20.83 -1.55
C GLU A 169 2.55 -21.28 -1.05
N ILE A 170 2.63 -21.75 0.20
CA ILE A 170 3.87 -22.25 0.80
C ILE A 170 4.26 -23.64 0.26
N GLY A 171 3.39 -24.26 -0.54
CA GLY A 171 3.56 -25.60 -1.09
C GLY A 171 3.26 -26.70 -0.07
N ILE A 172 2.46 -26.38 0.96
CA ILE A 172 1.92 -27.40 1.86
C ILE A 172 0.60 -27.84 1.25
N GLU A 173 0.69 -28.66 0.21
CA GLU A 173 -0.44 -29.52 -0.11
C GLU A 173 -0.69 -30.37 1.13
N ILE A 174 -1.70 -30.00 1.93
CA ILE A 174 -2.25 -30.87 2.97
C ILE A 174 -2.49 -32.19 2.26
N SER A 175 -1.67 -33.21 2.57
CA SER A 175 -1.46 -34.42 1.76
C SER A 175 -2.69 -35.34 1.61
N GLY A 176 -3.89 -34.82 1.77
CA GLY A 176 -5.17 -35.52 1.68
C GLY A 176 -5.92 -35.40 0.36
N LYS A 177 -5.42 -34.67 -0.66
CA LYS A 177 -6.13 -34.55 -1.96
C LYS A 177 -5.56 -35.39 -3.12
N MET A 178 -4.41 -36.05 -2.96
CA MET A 178 -3.88 -36.96 -3.99
C MET A 178 -4.25 -38.44 -3.82
N ALA A 179 -4.93 -38.84 -2.74
CA ALA A 179 -5.29 -40.24 -2.48
C ALA A 179 -6.66 -40.67 -3.07
N LYS A 180 -7.30 -39.84 -3.91
CA LYS A 180 -8.63 -40.12 -4.46
C LYS A 180 -8.76 -39.74 -5.94
N ALA A 181 -7.79 -40.14 -6.75
CA ALA A 181 -8.04 -40.36 -8.18
C ALA A 181 -8.28 -41.87 -8.36
N PRO A 182 -9.46 -42.32 -8.85
CA PRO A 182 -9.67 -43.74 -9.12
C PRO A 182 -8.68 -44.19 -10.20
N SER A 183 -7.82 -45.15 -9.84
CA SER A 183 -6.98 -45.89 -10.77
C SER A 183 -7.87 -46.73 -11.68
N ALA A 184 -8.30 -46.18 -12.80
CA ALA A 184 -8.79 -46.94 -13.93
C ALA A 184 -7.62 -47.23 -14.88
N ALA A 185 -6.81 -48.22 -14.49
CA ALA A 185 -5.86 -48.84 -15.40
C ALA A 185 -6.58 -49.98 -16.13
N ILE A 186 -7.04 -49.74 -17.36
CA ILE A 186 -7.26 -50.79 -18.36
C ILE A 186 -6.79 -50.28 -19.72
N GLY A 187 -5.74 -50.89 -20.26
CA GLY A 187 -5.48 -50.98 -21.70
C GLY A 187 -4.57 -49.93 -22.33
N MET A 188 -3.27 -50.21 -22.35
CA MET A 188 -2.29 -49.69 -23.33
C MET A 188 -2.73 -50.01 -24.79
N PRO A 189 -2.23 -49.31 -25.85
CA PRO A 189 -0.80 -49.02 -26.02
C PRO A 189 -0.40 -47.64 -26.61
N SER A 190 0.79 -47.22 -26.18
CA SER A 190 1.88 -46.61 -26.96
C SER A 190 1.54 -45.94 -28.30
N ALA A 191 1.76 -44.62 -28.37
CA ALA A 191 2.02 -43.94 -29.64
C ALA A 191 3.11 -42.87 -29.48
N SER A 192 4.26 -43.23 -30.04
CA SER A 192 5.39 -42.42 -30.44
C SER A 192 5.01 -41.23 -31.34
N THR A 193 5.83 -40.20 -31.24
CA THR A 193 5.93 -39.02 -32.09
C THR A 193 5.84 -39.31 -33.61
N SER A 194 5.08 -38.48 -34.33
CA SER A 194 5.34 -37.90 -35.66
C SER A 194 4.24 -38.09 -36.75
N LYS A 195 4.01 -36.96 -37.45
CA LYS A 195 3.60 -36.76 -38.85
C LYS A 195 2.11 -36.59 -39.20
N ASN A 196 1.87 -35.39 -39.74
CA ASN A 196 1.14 -35.01 -40.94
C ASN A 196 -0.37 -35.30 -41.06
N ALA A 197 -1.07 -34.20 -41.30
CA ALA A 197 -2.40 -34.12 -41.89
C ALA A 197 -2.50 -34.90 -43.20
N THR A 198 -3.53 -35.75 -43.28
CA THR A 198 -4.19 -36.14 -44.53
C THR A 198 -5.69 -36.16 -44.24
N ILE A 199 -6.37 -35.10 -44.66
CA ILE A 199 -7.84 -35.05 -44.74
C ILE A 199 -8.21 -36.06 -45.82
N SER A 200 -9.03 -37.06 -45.50
CA SER A 200 -9.41 -38.14 -46.40
C SER A 200 -10.37 -37.64 -47.49
N ASP A 201 -10.11 -38.05 -48.73
CA ASP A 201 -10.88 -37.68 -49.94
C ASP A 201 -12.39 -37.97 -49.83
N GLU A 202 -12.79 -38.94 -48.97
CA GLU A 202 -14.20 -39.24 -48.68
C GLU A 202 -14.97 -38.09 -48.00
N GLU A 203 -14.30 -37.26 -47.21
CA GLU A 203 -14.96 -36.13 -46.50
C GLU A 203 -15.18 -34.95 -47.46
N ILE A 204 -14.26 -34.76 -48.42
CA ILE A 204 -14.33 -33.73 -49.46
C ILE A 204 -15.46 -34.07 -50.45
N GLU A 205 -15.58 -35.35 -50.84
CA GLU A 205 -16.64 -35.81 -51.75
C GLU A 205 -18.04 -35.70 -51.11
N ARG A 206 -18.13 -35.90 -49.79
CA ARG A 206 -19.37 -35.71 -49.02
C ARG A 206 -19.80 -34.25 -48.95
N GLN A 207 -18.85 -33.31 -48.86
CA GLN A 207 -19.12 -31.88 -48.80
C GLN A 207 -19.48 -31.29 -50.17
N LEU A 208 -18.91 -31.81 -51.26
CA LEU A 208 -19.30 -31.43 -52.63
C LEU A 208 -20.74 -31.86 -52.97
N LYS A 209 -21.13 -33.08 -52.58
CA LYS A 209 -22.48 -33.61 -52.81
C LYS A 209 -23.55 -32.88 -52.00
N ALA A 210 -23.20 -32.35 -50.83
CA ALA A 210 -24.09 -31.56 -49.98
C ALA A 210 -24.37 -30.15 -50.53
N LEU A 211 -23.56 -29.65 -51.47
CA LEU A 211 -23.70 -28.33 -52.08
C LEU A 211 -24.37 -28.33 -53.45
N GLY A 212 -24.83 -29.50 -53.94
CA GLY A 212 -25.70 -29.60 -55.12
C GLY A 212 -25.06 -29.13 -56.43
N VAL A 213 -23.77 -29.42 -56.61
CA VAL A 213 -23.11 -29.32 -57.92
C VAL A 213 -22.85 -30.76 -58.36
N ASP A 214 -23.57 -31.20 -59.40
CA ASP A 214 -23.33 -32.52 -60.05
C ASP A 214 -21.90 -32.62 -60.63
#